data_AF-A0A3S5C1U2-F1
#
_entry.id   AF-A0A3S5C1U2-F1
#
_cell.length_a   1.000
_cell.length_b   1.000
_cell.length_c   1.000
_cell.angle_alpha   90.00
_cell.angle_beta   90.00
_cell.angle_gamma   90.00
#
_symmetry.space_group_name_H-M   'P 1'
#
loop_
_entity.id
_entity.type
_entity.pdbx_description
1 polymer ?
#
loop_
_entity_poly.entity_id
_entity_poly.type
_entity_poly.pdbx_seq_one_letter_code
_entity_poly.pdbx_strand_id
1 'polypeptide(L)'
;MVRQAVHIDWQDWGLGIPAFMTIIFMPLSYSIANGIGAGFVSYAFIRLVQGRGREVHWLMYVVSAVFVIYFGMGIINGLTH
;
A
#
# COMPACT_ATOMS: atom_id res chain seq x y z
N MET A 1 0.82 -7.91 18.87
CA MET A 1 0.62 -7.65 17.42
C MET A 1 1.75 -6.79 16.84
N VAL A 2 2.18 -5.70 17.49
CA VAL A 2 3.32 -4.85 17.04
C VAL A 2 4.66 -5.59 16.88
N ARG A 3 4.88 -6.70 17.61
CA ARG A 3 6.12 -7.51 17.55
C ARG A 3 6.45 -8.04 16.14
N GLN A 4 5.46 -8.19 15.26
CA GLN A 4 5.68 -8.62 13.87
C GLN A 4 6.34 -7.53 13.03
N ALA A 5 6.08 -6.25 13.33
CA ALA A 5 6.71 -5.13 12.63
C ALA A 5 8.24 -5.08 12.84
N VAL A 6 8.74 -5.71 13.92
CA VAL A 6 10.19 -5.82 14.21
C VAL A 6 10.90 -6.79 13.25
N HIS A 7 10.17 -7.74 12.65
CA HIS A 7 10.72 -8.72 11.71
C HIS A 7 10.74 -8.22 10.26
N ILE A 8 10.22 -7.02 10.02
CA ILE A 8 10.28 -6.39 8.70
C ILE A 8 11.73 -5.97 8.46
N ASP A 9 12.26 -6.34 7.30
CA ASP A 9 13.55 -5.83 6.86
C ASP A 9 13.39 -4.37 6.44
N TRP A 10 13.72 -3.46 7.36
CA TRP A 10 13.65 -2.02 7.14
C TRP A 10 14.77 -1.48 6.24
N GLN A 11 15.79 -2.29 5.92
CA GLN A 11 16.83 -1.92 4.94
C GLN A 11 16.34 -2.15 3.51
N ASP A 12 15.40 -3.08 3.30
CA ASP A 12 14.70 -3.21 2.03
C ASP A 12 13.59 -2.17 1.93
N TRP A 13 13.86 -1.10 1.17
CA TRP A 13 12.90 -0.05 0.86
C TRP A 13 11.61 -0.57 0.23
N GLY A 14 11.66 -1.73 -0.45
CA GLY A 14 10.50 -2.42 -1.00
C GLY A 14 9.59 -3.06 0.04
N LEU A 15 10.01 -3.14 1.31
CA LEU A 15 9.22 -3.65 2.44
C LEU A 15 9.00 -2.58 3.52
N GLY A 16 10.02 -1.78 3.81
CA GLY A 16 9.97 -0.73 4.82
C GLY A 16 8.97 0.38 4.50
N ILE A 17 8.98 0.93 3.27
CA ILE A 17 8.05 2.00 2.89
C ILE A 17 6.59 1.51 2.92
N PRO A 18 6.22 0.37 2.30
CA PRO A 18 4.84 -0.11 2.33
C PRO A 18 4.32 -0.38 3.75
N ALA A 19 5.17 -0.96 4.61
CA ALA A 19 4.83 -1.20 6.01
C ALA A 19 4.59 0.11 6.77
N PHE A 20 5.48 1.09 6.58
CA PHE A 20 5.34 2.42 7.16
C PHE A 20 4.05 3.12 6.70
N MET A 21 3.75 3.09 5.39
CA MET A 21 2.50 3.63 4.86
C MET A 21 1.29 2.94 5.50
N THR A 22 1.31 1.61 5.61
CA THR A 22 0.21 0.87 6.26
C THR A 22 -0.04 1.37 7.67
N ILE A 23 1.01 1.47 8.49
CA ILE A 23 0.92 1.84 9.91
C ILE A 23 0.43 3.28 10.08
N ILE A 24 0.84 4.19 9.21
CA ILE A 24 0.50 5.62 9.33
C ILE A 24 -0.87 5.95 8.73
N PHE A 25 -1.22 5.38 7.58
CA PHE A 25 -2.49 5.71 6.93
C PHE A 25 -3.69 5.18 7.69
N MET A 26 -3.57 4.09 8.46
CA MET A 26 -4.67 3.58 9.31
C MET A 26 -5.20 4.65 10.29
N PRO A 27 -4.40 5.23 11.21
CA PRO A 27 -4.89 6.26 12.12
C PRO A 27 -5.21 7.58 11.41
N LEU A 28 -4.42 7.97 10.40
CA LEU A 28 -4.64 9.25 9.72
C LEU A 28 -5.93 9.29 8.90
N SER A 29 -6.31 8.17 8.29
CA SER A 29 -7.56 8.07 7.52
C SER A 29 -8.75 7.57 8.34
N TYR A 30 -8.53 7.28 9.63
CA TYR A 30 -9.51 6.63 10.51
C TYR A 30 -10.11 5.34 9.93
N SER A 31 -9.39 4.70 8.99
CA SER A 31 -9.86 3.54 8.23
C SER A 31 -8.73 2.52 8.07
N ILE A 32 -8.95 1.34 8.67
CA ILE A 32 -8.06 0.19 8.53
C ILE A 32 -7.93 -0.20 7.06
N ALA A 33 -9.05 -0.19 6.33
CA ALA A 33 -9.09 -0.55 4.92
C ALA A 33 -8.24 0.40 4.06
N ASN A 34 -8.30 1.71 4.32
CA ASN A 34 -7.50 2.69 3.59
C ASN A 34 -6.01 2.54 3.89
N GLY A 35 -5.65 2.26 5.16
CA GLY A 35 -4.27 1.98 5.53
C GLY A 35 -3.69 0.74 4.84
N ILE A 36 -4.44 -0.37 4.85
CA ILE A 36 -4.05 -1.60 4.12
C ILE A 36 -3.94 -1.33 2.62
N GLY A 37 -4.91 -0.62 2.05
CA GLY A 37 -4.92 -0.27 0.64
C GLY A 37 -3.70 0.53 0.22
N ALA A 38 -3.37 1.58 0.96
CA ALA A 38 -2.17 2.40 0.72
C ALA A 38 -0.88 1.56 0.79
N GLY A 39 -0.81 0.64 1.76
CA GLY A 39 0.28 -0.32 1.90
C GLY A 39 0.45 -1.23 0.68
N PHE A 40 -0.63 -1.85 0.22
CA PHE A 40 -0.59 -2.74 -0.95
C PHE A 40 -0.19 -2.01 -2.23
N VAL A 41 -0.79 -0.84 -2.47
CA VAL A 41 -0.45 -0.01 -3.63
C VAL A 41 1.03 0.38 -3.60
N SER A 42 1.53 0.82 -2.44
CA SER A 42 2.94 1.16 -2.28
C SER A 42 3.86 -0.04 -2.53
N TYR A 43 3.52 -1.22 -2.01
CA TYR A 43 4.33 -2.43 -2.20
C TYR A 43 4.42 -2.82 -3.67
N ALA A 44 3.27 -2.91 -4.33
CA ALA A 44 3.19 -3.26 -5.74
C ALA A 44 3.93 -2.24 -6.62
N PHE A 45 3.78 -0.94 -6.34
CA PHE A 45 4.43 0.14 -7.06
C PHE A 45 5.96 0.09 -6.88
N ILE A 46 6.46 0.02 -5.65
CA ILE A 46 7.91 0.04 -5.38
C ILE A 46 8.58 -1.19 -5.97
N ARG A 47 8.01 -2.40 -5.80
CA ARG A 47 8.56 -3.62 -6.39
C ARG A 47 8.60 -3.56 -7.92
N LEU A 48 7.61 -2.91 -8.54
CA LEU A 48 7.57 -2.72 -9.98
C LEU A 48 8.66 -1.74 -10.44
N VAL A 49 8.85 -0.62 -9.75
CA VAL A 49 9.92 0.36 -10.03
C VAL A 49 11.32 -0.23 -9.80
N GLN A 50 11.49 -1.10 -8.80
CA GLN A 50 12.75 -1.80 -8.54
C GLN A 50 13.09 -2.88 -9.58
N GLY A 51 12.23 -3.13 -10.57
CA GLY A 51 12.39 -4.22 -11.54
C GLY A 51 12.15 -5.62 -10.96
N ARG A 52 11.75 -5.70 -9.68
CA ARG A 52 11.45 -6.94 -8.95
C ARG A 52 9.96 -7.32 -9.00
N GLY A 53 9.22 -6.81 -9.96
CA GLY A 53 7.78 -7.03 -10.05
C GLY A 53 7.39 -8.51 -10.23
N ARG A 54 8.29 -9.35 -10.73
CA ARG A 54 8.03 -10.80 -10.89
C ARG A 54 8.02 -11.56 -9.57
N GLU A 55 8.59 -11.00 -8.51
CA GLU A 55 8.55 -11.58 -7.15
C GLU A 55 7.18 -11.39 -6.49
N VAL A 56 6.39 -10.44 -7.00
CA VAL A 56 5.07 -10.12 -6.47
C VAL A 56 4.03 -11.02 -7.12
N HIS A 57 3.26 -11.72 -6.28
CA HIS A 57 2.17 -12.56 -6.76
C HIS A 57 1.12 -11.73 -7.51
N TRP A 58 0.62 -12.24 -8.64
CA TRP A 58 -0.29 -11.49 -9.54
C TRP A 58 -1.56 -10.97 -8.83
N LEU A 59 -2.07 -11.70 -7.84
CA LEU A 59 -3.19 -11.25 -6.99
C LEU A 59 -2.90 -9.91 -6.31
N MET A 60 -1.67 -9.66 -5.87
CA MET A 60 -1.31 -8.41 -5.20
C MET A 60 -1.46 -7.22 -6.15
N TYR A 61 -1.15 -7.41 -7.44
CA TYR A 61 -1.37 -6.38 -8.46
C TYR A 61 -2.86 -6.12 -8.68
N VAL A 62 -3.69 -7.17 -8.71
CA VAL A 62 -5.14 -7.04 -8.84
C VAL A 62 -5.72 -6.25 -7.66
N VAL A 63 -5.37 -6.63 -6.43
CA VAL A 63 -5.84 -5.95 -5.22
C VAL A 63 -5.36 -4.50 -5.19
N SER A 64 -4.09 -4.26 -5.53
CA SER A 64 -3.54 -2.91 -5.60
C SER A 64 -4.26 -2.06 -6.65
N ALA A 65 -4.57 -2.60 -7.82
CA ALA A 65 -5.31 -1.89 -8.87
C ALA A 65 -6.72 -1.50 -8.39
N VAL A 66 -7.42 -2.38 -7.68
CA VAL A 66 -8.73 -2.08 -7.09
C VAL A 66 -8.62 -0.91 -6.10
N PHE A 67 -7.60 -0.88 -5.24
CA PHE A 67 -7.39 0.22 -4.31
C PHE A 67 -7.02 1.53 -5.00
N VAL A 68 -6.22 1.49 -6.09
CA VAL A 68 -5.93 2.67 -6.90
C VAL A 68 -7.22 3.27 -7.48
N ILE A 69 -8.12 2.44 -8.02
CA ILE A 69 -9.41 2.89 -8.54
C ILE A 69 -10.27 3.47 -7.41
N TYR A 70 -10.33 2.81 -6.26
CA TYR A 70 -11.07 3.28 -5.09
C TYR A 70 -10.61 4.66 -4.61
N PHE A 71 -9.30 4.87 -4.46
CA PHE A 71 -8.75 6.18 -4.08
C PHE A 71 -8.98 7.24 -5.17
N GLY A 72 -8.82 6.85 -6.45
CA GLY A 72 -9.09 7.74 -7.58
C GLY A 72 -10.55 8.21 -7.65
N MET A 73 -11.51 7.32 -7.40
CA MET A 73 -12.93 7.68 -7.33
C MET A 73 -13.23 8.66 -6.18
N GLY A 74 -12.60 8.48 -5.03
CA GLY A 74 -12.71 9.43 -3.91
C GLY A 74 -12.24 10.84 -4.28
N ILE A 75 -11.12 10.94 -5.00
CA ILE A 75 -10.59 12.23 -5.48
C ILE A 75 -11.51 12.86 -6.52
N ILE A 76 -11.97 12.07 -7.51
CA ILE A 76 -12.86 12.57 -8.58
C ILE A 76 -14.15 13.13 -7.99
N ASN A 77 -14.80 12.39 -7.09
CA ASN A 77 -16.05 12.82 -6.46
C ASN A 77 -15.86 14.09 -5.62
N GLY A 78 -14.70 14.26 -5.00
CA GLY A 78 -14.35 15.47 -4.24
C GLY A 78 -13.99 16.69 -5.10
N LEU A 79 -13.70 16.51 -6.40
CA LEU A 79 -13.44 17.60 -7.35
C LEU A 79 -14.69 18.05 -8.11
N THR A 80 -15.71 17.18 -8.17
CA THR A 80 -16.99 17.45 -8.86
C THR A 80 -18.06 18.06 -7.95
N HIS A 81 -17.70 18.43 -6.72
CA HIS A 81 -18.51 19.20 -5.76
C HIS A 81 -17.71 20.43 -5.30
#